data_AF-A0A6I6WYK3-F1
#
_entry.id   AF-A0A6I6WYK3-F1
#
_cell.length_a   1.000
_cell.length_b   1.000
_cell.length_c   1.000
_cell.angle_alpha   90.00
_cell.angle_beta   90.00
_cell.angle_gamma   90.00
#
_symmetry.space_group_name_H-M   'P 1'
#
loop_
_entity.id
_entity.type
_entity.pdbx_description
1 polymer ?
#
loop_
_entity_poly.entity_id
_entity_poly.type
_entity_poly.pdbx_seq_one_letter_code
_entity_poly.pdbx_strand_id
1 'polypeptide(L)'
;MPCTAHAPGDYLVDESTRSESPPEPPWTGRVVRRLATGRYRLLAESGYEWTAGAVRAATAQERAAYQRARDRLQRERDALAAQMEELNRKGGRR
;
A
#
# COMPACT_ATOMS: atom_id res chain seq x y z
N MET A 1 25.08 -8.13 -14.71
CA MET A 1 24.02 -8.53 -13.76
C MET A 1 22.71 -7.98 -14.30
N PRO A 2 21.83 -8.79 -14.92
CA PRO A 2 20.51 -8.29 -15.26
C PRO A 2 19.76 -8.05 -13.94
N CYS A 3 19.46 -6.78 -13.61
CA CYS A 3 18.53 -6.47 -12.53
C CYS A 3 17.19 -7.12 -12.87
N THR A 4 16.83 -8.19 -12.18
CA THR A 4 15.58 -8.92 -12.39
C THR A 4 14.43 -7.92 -12.29
N ALA A 5 13.68 -7.74 -13.37
CA ALA A 5 12.52 -6.86 -13.37
C ALA A 5 11.49 -7.40 -12.36
N HIS A 6 10.96 -6.53 -11.50
CA HIS A 6 9.98 -6.91 -10.49
C HIS A 6 8.60 -7.14 -11.13
N ALA A 7 7.93 -8.19 -10.70
CA ALA A 7 6.64 -8.62 -11.25
C ALA A 7 5.46 -7.99 -10.49
N PRO A 8 4.26 -7.93 -11.09
CA PRO A 8 3.04 -7.63 -10.35
C PRO A 8 2.90 -8.51 -9.11
N GLY A 9 2.57 -7.88 -7.98
CA GLY A 9 2.48 -8.56 -6.68
C GLY A 9 3.74 -8.48 -5.82
N ASP A 10 4.90 -8.16 -6.39
CA ASP A 10 6.12 -7.89 -5.62
C ASP A 10 5.94 -6.66 -4.72
N TYR A 11 6.81 -6.53 -3.72
CA TYR A 11 6.82 -5.38 -2.81
C TYR A 11 8.12 -4.61 -3.00
N LEU A 12 7.99 -3.33 -3.26
CA LEU A 12 9.10 -2.42 -3.48
C LEU A 12 9.04 -1.26 -2.50
N VAL A 13 10.21 -0.75 -2.15
CA VAL A 13 10.37 0.48 -1.39
C VAL A 13 10.78 1.59 -2.34
N ASP A 14 10.03 2.69 -2.32
CA ASP A 14 10.36 3.89 -3.09
C ASP A 14 11.23 4.82 -2.24
N GLU A 15 12.54 4.80 -2.51
CA GLU A 15 13.51 5.58 -1.73
C GLU A 15 13.33 7.09 -1.92
N SER A 16 12.62 7.52 -2.98
CA SER A 16 12.35 8.95 -3.21
C SER A 16 11.32 9.54 -2.23
N THR A 17 10.59 8.69 -1.50
CA THR A 17 9.62 9.09 -0.48
C THR A 17 10.19 9.18 0.93
N ARG A 18 11.49 8.86 1.10
CA ARG A 18 12.18 9.05 2.37
C ARG A 18 12.22 10.54 2.72
N SER A 19 11.82 10.89 3.94
CA SER A 19 11.96 12.24 4.48
C SER A 19 13.00 12.25 5.59
N GLU A 20 13.86 13.26 5.61
CA GLU A 20 14.84 13.47 6.69
C GLU A 20 14.33 14.45 7.76
N SER A 21 13.30 15.24 7.47
CA SER A 21 12.77 16.25 8.40
C SER A 21 11.27 16.53 8.16
N PRO A 22 10.37 15.97 9.00
CA PRO A 22 10.67 14.99 10.06
C PRO A 22 11.20 13.67 9.46
N PRO A 23 12.04 12.91 10.20
CA PRO A 23 12.51 11.62 9.74
C PRO A 23 11.35 10.64 9.53
N GLU A 24 11.13 10.23 8.28
CA GLU A 24 10.14 9.21 7.93
C GLU A 24 10.77 8.15 7.02
N PRO A 25 10.48 6.87 7.26
CA PRO A 25 10.98 5.81 6.41
C PRO A 25 10.38 5.93 4.99
N PRO A 26 11.10 5.44 3.96
CA PRO A 26 10.55 5.38 2.63
C PRO A 26 9.31 4.46 2.58
N TRP A 27 8.41 4.79 1.68
CA TRP A 27 7.14 4.10 1.52
C TRP A 27 7.34 2.75 0.84
N THR A 28 6.65 1.75 1.37
CA THR A 28 6.55 0.42 0.75
C THR A 28 5.27 0.33 -0.06
N GLY A 29 5.35 -0.16 -1.29
CA GLY A 29 4.21 -0.37 -2.16
C GLY A 29 4.21 -1.74 -2.82
N ARG A 30 3.01 -2.26 -3.09
CA ARG A 30 2.83 -3.48 -3.88
C ARG A 30 2.82 -3.12 -5.38
N VAL A 31 3.59 -3.85 -6.19
CA VAL A 31 3.66 -3.63 -7.63
C VAL A 31 2.33 -3.99 -8.27
N VAL A 32 1.74 -3.01 -8.95
CA VAL A 32 0.57 -3.23 -9.81
C VAL A 32 1.04 -3.60 -11.22
N ARG A 33 1.95 -2.79 -11.78
CA ARG A 33 2.57 -3.06 -13.09
C ARG A 33 3.86 -2.27 -13.27
N ARG A 34 4.73 -2.77 -14.14
CA ARG A 34 5.87 -2.02 -14.67
C ARG A 34 5.40 -1.14 -15.83
N LEU A 35 5.90 0.08 -15.89
CA LEU A 35 5.64 1.05 -16.96
C LEU A 35 6.72 0.94 -18.04
N ALA A 36 6.39 1.33 -19.27
CA ALA A 36 7.33 1.30 -20.41
C ALA A 36 8.60 2.14 -20.15
N THR A 37 8.50 3.17 -19.30
CA THR A 37 9.61 4.04 -18.87
C THR A 37 10.57 3.37 -17.88
N GLY A 38 10.35 2.09 -17.54
CA GLY A 38 11.13 1.36 -16.54
C GLY A 38 10.73 1.66 -15.08
N ARG A 39 9.79 2.59 -14.86
CA ARG A 39 9.19 2.90 -13.55
C ARG A 39 8.12 1.87 -13.16
N TYR A 40 7.68 1.91 -11.92
CA TYR A 40 6.64 1.03 -11.40
C TYR A 40 5.41 1.82 -10.96
N ARG A 41 4.22 1.26 -11.21
CA ARG A 41 2.99 1.67 -10.54
C ARG A 41 2.88 0.86 -9.25
N LEU A 42 2.89 1.55 -8.12
CA LEU A 42 2.81 0.95 -6.79
C LEU A 42 1.50 1.30 -6.11
N LEU A 43 1.04 0.40 -5.25
CA LEU A 43 -0.17 0.53 -4.45
C LEU A 43 0.17 0.50 -2.95
N ALA A 44 -0.26 1.52 -2.22
CA ALA A 44 -0.10 1.63 -0.77
C ALA A 44 -1.06 0.66 -0.07
N GLU A 45 -0.81 0.38 1.20
CA GLU A 45 -1.71 -0.37 2.06
C GLU A 45 -3.12 0.26 2.14
N SER A 46 -3.19 1.60 2.00
CA SER A 46 -4.42 2.38 1.98
C SER A 46 -5.20 2.31 0.67
N GLY A 47 -4.58 1.78 -0.39
CA GLY A 47 -5.11 1.80 -1.75
C GLY A 47 -4.68 3.02 -2.57
N TYR A 48 -3.87 3.92 -2.02
CA TYR A 48 -3.29 5.02 -2.80
C TYR A 48 -2.29 4.50 -3.85
N GLU A 49 -2.41 4.94 -5.09
CA GLU A 49 -1.53 4.55 -6.19
C GLU A 49 -0.55 5.67 -6.57
N TRP A 50 0.72 5.32 -6.76
CA TRP A 50 1.73 6.26 -7.24
C TRP A 50 2.73 5.64 -8.21
N THR A 51 3.50 6.49 -8.89
CA THR A 51 4.56 6.05 -9.81
C THR A 51 5.91 6.21 -9.15
N ALA A 52 6.64 5.10 -8.99
CA ALA A 52 7.95 5.06 -8.36
C ALA A 52 9.06 4.80 -9.39
N GLY A 53 10.19 5.52 -9.24
CA GLY A 53 11.36 5.38 -10.12
C GLY A 53 12.62 4.91 -9.41
N ALA A 54 12.83 5.32 -8.16
CA ALA A 54 13.97 4.95 -7.33
C ALA A 54 13.57 3.83 -6.36
N VAL A 55 13.45 2.61 -6.89
CA VAL A 55 12.93 1.47 -6.12
C VAL A 55 13.99 0.46 -5.74
N ARG A 56 13.82 -0.17 -4.58
CA ARG A 56 14.50 -1.41 -4.19
C ARG A 56 13.51 -2.47 -3.75
N ALA A 57 13.94 -3.72 -3.73
CA ALA A 57 13.16 -4.80 -3.13
C ALA A 57 12.88 -4.52 -1.64
N ALA A 58 11.63 -4.73 -1.22
CA ALA A 58 11.27 -4.65 0.19
C ALA A 58 11.83 -5.84 0.96
N THR A 59 12.36 -5.57 2.14
CA THR A 59 12.78 -6.59 3.10
C THR A 59 11.59 -7.40 3.61
N ALA A 60 11.83 -8.53 4.27
CA ALA A 60 10.76 -9.30 4.91
C ALA A 60 10.00 -8.46 5.97
N GLN A 61 10.72 -7.61 6.71
CA GLN A 61 10.14 -6.74 7.73
C GLN A 61 9.22 -5.66 7.12
N GLU A 62 9.66 -4.99 6.05
CA GLU A 62 8.85 -3.98 5.34
C GLU A 62 7.61 -4.59 4.71
N ARG A 63 7.73 -5.79 4.12
CA ARG A 63 6.59 -6.57 3.62
C ARG A 63 5.59 -6.88 4.73
N ALA A 64 6.07 -7.35 5.87
CA ALA A 64 5.22 -7.65 7.02
C ALA A 64 4.59 -6.38 7.63
N ALA A 65 5.28 -5.24 7.60
CA ALA A 65 4.72 -3.96 8.04
C ALA A 65 3.57 -3.52 7.13
N TYR A 66 3.77 -3.55 5.81
CA TYR A 66 2.74 -3.26 4.82
C TYR A 66 1.50 -4.15 5.02
N GLN A 67 1.70 -5.47 5.17
CA GLN A 67 0.60 -6.41 5.33
C GLN A 67 -0.21 -6.14 6.60
N ARG A 68 0.46 -5.93 7.74
CA ARG A 68 -0.21 -5.59 9.00
C ARG A 68 -1.01 -4.30 8.92
N ALA A 69 -0.47 -3.27 8.26
CA ALA A 69 -1.16 -2.01 8.07
C ALA A 69 -2.39 -2.17 7.17
N ARG A 70 -2.27 -2.92 6.06
CA ARG A 70 -3.40 -3.27 5.19
C ARG A 70 -4.49 -4.03 5.93
N ASP A 71 -4.12 -5.05 6.70
CA ASP A 71 -5.10 -5.87 7.45
C ASP A 71 -5.81 -5.05 8.53
N ARG A 72 -5.10 -4.10 9.16
CA ARG A 72 -5.69 -3.15 10.10
C ARG A 72 -6.73 -2.27 9.40
N LEU A 73 -6.37 -1.64 8.28
CA LEU A 73 -7.28 -0.80 7.51
C LEU A 73 -8.50 -1.58 7.01
N GLN A 74 -8.32 -2.85 6.63
CA GLN A 74 -9.44 -3.71 6.24
C GLN A 74 -10.42 -3.91 7.40
N ARG A 75 -9.92 -4.26 8.60
CA ARG A 75 -10.77 -4.43 9.79
C ARG A 75 -11.51 -3.13 10.16
N GLU A 76 -10.84 -1.99 10.08
CA GLU A 76 -11.46 -0.68 10.34
C GLU A 76 -12.58 -0.38 9.34
N ARG A 77 -12.36 -0.68 8.06
CA ARG A 77 -13.38 -0.54 7.00
C ARG A 77 -14.57 -1.48 7.21
N ASP A 78 -14.33 -2.73 7.56
CA ASP A 78 -15.38 -3.72 7.81
C ASP A 78 -16.22 -3.34 9.03
N ALA A 79 -15.57 -2.86 10.10
CA ALA A 79 -16.25 -2.35 11.28
C ALA A 79 -17.10 -1.11 10.99
N LEU A 80 -16.61 -0.20 10.13
CA LEU A 80 -17.39 0.96 9.70
C LEU A 80 -18.60 0.56 8.86
N ALA A 81 -18.43 -0.39 7.93
CA ALA A 81 -19.52 -0.91 7.11
C ALA A 81 -20.62 -1.56 7.99
N ALA A 82 -20.23 -2.38 8.97
CA ALA A 82 -21.18 -2.99 9.90
C ALA A 82 -21.96 -1.94 10.73
N GLN A 83 -21.29 -0.88 11.18
CA GLN A 83 -21.96 0.23 11.89
C GLN A 83 -22.97 0.94 10.99
N MET A 84 -22.63 1.21 9.74
CA MET A 84 -23.54 1.83 8.77
C MET A 84 -24.77 0.97 8.49
N GLU A 85 -24.59 -0.34 8.34
CA GLU A 85 -25.71 -1.28 8.16
C GLU A 85 -26.63 -1.32 9.38
N GLU A 86 -26.06 -1.29 10.59
CA GLU A 86 -26.84 -1.26 11.83
C GLU A 86 -27.64 0.04 11.96
N LEU A 87 -27.02 1.19 11.66
CA LEU A 87 -27.70 2.49 11.66
C LEU A 87 -28.83 2.53 10.62
N ASN A 88 -28.60 2.03 9.40
CA ASN A 88 -29.63 1.95 8.37
C ASN A 88 -30.80 1.06 8.79
N ARG A 89 -30.53 -0.09 9.42
CA ARG A 89 -31.56 -1.00 9.95
C ARG A 89 -32.40 -0.34 11.05
N LYS A 90 -31.77 0.44 11.92
CA LYS A 90 -32.45 1.16 13.02
C LYS A 90 -33.22 2.38 12.49
N GLY A 91 -32.68 3.09 11.50
CA GLY A 91 -33.30 4.27 10.89
C GLY A 91 -34.46 3.97 9.93
N GLY A 92 -34.48 2.77 9.34
CA GLY A 92 -35.56 2.30 8.44
C GLY A 92 -36.84 1.80 9.13
N ARG A 93 -36.90 1.84 10.47
CA ARG A 93 -38.15 1.63 11.24
C ARG A 93 -38.81 3.00 11.51
N ARG A 94 -39.39 3.60 10.48
CA ARG A 94 -40.33 4.72 10.61
C ARG A 94 -41.47 4.55 9.62
#